data_AF-A0A349JHP3-F1
#
_entry.id   AF-A0A349JHP3-F1
#
_cell.length_a   1.000
_cell.length_b   1.000
_cell.length_c   1.000
_cell.angle_alpha   90.00
_cell.angle_beta   90.00
_cell.angle_gamma   90.00
#
_symmetry.space_group_name_H-M   'P 1'
#
loop_
_entity.id
_entity.type
_entity.pdbx_description
1 polymer ?
#
loop_
_entity_poly.entity_id
_entity_poly.type
_entity_poly.pdbx_seq_one_letter_code
_entity_poly.pdbx_strand_id
1 'polypeptide(L)'
;KKDSATMSYFFVTTGMAIFMLIGLTIIIDVFQKRWWLQLFIDNGVNPMIGYVGFANILWPILVLNKWEPVIIEMTSTAPFMGFLRGFGYTAIVALIVVVFTRFKLFLRT
;
A
#
# COMPACT_ATOMS: atom_id res chain seq x y z
N LYS A 1 16.23 21.24 8.58
CA LYS A 1 16.98 20.97 9.82
C LYS A 1 16.17 19.91 10.58
N LYS A 2 16.71 18.73 10.88
CA LYS A 2 15.95 17.70 11.62
C LYS A 2 15.83 18.18 13.07
N ASP A 3 14.61 18.26 13.60
CA ASP A 3 14.40 18.58 15.00
C ASP A 3 15.09 17.53 15.88
N SER A 4 15.61 17.97 17.02
CA SER A 4 16.31 17.07 17.94
C SER A 4 15.32 16.04 18.49
N ALA A 5 15.62 14.76 18.33
CA ALA A 5 14.79 13.69 18.86
C ALA A 5 14.87 13.69 20.39
N THR A 6 13.83 14.19 21.05
CA THR A 6 13.74 14.22 22.52
C THR A 6 13.18 12.91 23.06
N MET A 7 13.55 12.55 24.30
CA MET A 7 12.99 11.36 24.96
C MET A 7 11.46 11.38 25.01
N SER A 8 10.87 12.56 25.25
CA SER A 8 9.42 12.75 25.21
C SER A 8 8.81 12.39 23.86
N TYR A 9 9.46 12.75 22.75
CA TYR A 9 9.00 12.40 21.40
C TYR A 9 8.98 10.89 21.18
N PHE A 10 10.01 10.17 21.63
CA PHE A 10 10.05 8.71 21.53
C PHE A 10 8.97 8.03 22.37
N PHE A 11 8.78 8.46 23.61
CA PHE A 11 7.76 7.88 24.50
C PHE A 11 6.34 8.12 23.97
N VAL A 12 6.02 9.34 23.52
CA VAL A 12 4.69 9.65 22.99
C VAL A 12 4.44 8.92 21.68
N THR A 13 5.42 8.90 20.77
CA THR A 13 5.29 8.18 19.48
C THR A 13 5.12 6.69 19.69
N THR A 14 5.92 6.08 20.58
CA THR A 14 5.84 4.65 20.89
C THR A 14 4.53 4.31 21.60
N GLY A 15 4.11 5.14 22.55
CA GLY A 15 2.82 4.97 23.26
C GLY A 15 1.64 5.01 22.29
N MET A 16 1.59 6.02 21.42
CA MET A 16 0.54 6.11 20.39
C MET A 16 0.56 4.93 19.42
N ALA A 17 1.75 4.47 19.00
CA ALA A 17 1.88 3.31 18.13
C ALA A 17 1.33 2.04 18.79
N ILE A 18 1.66 1.80 20.06
CA ILE A 18 1.15 0.64 20.82
C ILE A 18 -0.38 0.73 20.97
N PHE A 19 -0.91 1.90 21.35
CA PHE A 19 -2.37 2.09 21.42
C PHE A 19 -3.07 1.82 20.09
N MET A 20 -2.49 2.28 18.98
CA MET A 20 -3.02 2.04 17.64
C MET A 20 -2.97 0.56 17.28
N LEU A 21 -1.87 -0.15 17.59
CA LEU A 21 -1.74 -1.59 17.36
C LEU A 21 -2.77 -2.39 18.15
N ILE A 22 -3.01 -2.04 19.43
CA ILE A 22 -4.04 -2.68 20.26
C ILE A 22 -5.42 -2.47 19.62
N GLY A 23 -5.73 -1.24 19.21
CA GLY A 23 -6.99 -0.91 18.53
C GLY A 23 -7.21 -1.72 17.26
N LEU A 24 -6.19 -1.81 16.40
CA LEU A 24 -6.24 -2.61 15.16
C LEU A 24 -6.41 -4.11 15.46
N THR A 25 -5.74 -4.62 16.49
CA THR A 25 -5.84 -6.04 16.90
C THR A 25 -7.26 -6.36 17.35
N ILE A 26 -7.88 -5.50 18.18
CA ILE A 26 -9.28 -5.67 18.60
C ILE A 26 -10.22 -5.64 17.38
N ILE A 27 -10.03 -4.71 16.45
CA ILE A 27 -10.86 -4.62 15.23
C ILE A 27 -10.75 -5.89 14.37
N ILE A 28 -9.53 -6.43 14.21
CA ILE A 28 -9.29 -7.61 13.38
C ILE A 28 -9.81 -8.89 14.07
N ASP A 29 -9.45 -9.09 15.33
CA ASP A 29 -9.70 -10.35 16.05
C ASP A 29 -11.08 -10.41 16.71
N VAL A 30 -11.59 -9.30 17.25
CA VAL A 30 -12.91 -9.30 17.94
C VAL A 30 -14.04 -9.08 16.95
N PHE A 31 -13.91 -8.11 16.02
CA PHE A 31 -14.98 -7.84 15.05
C PHE A 31 -14.95 -8.76 13.83
N GLN A 32 -13.93 -9.61 13.70
CA GLN A 32 -13.75 -10.58 12.59
C GLN A 32 -13.95 -9.93 11.20
N LYS A 33 -13.66 -8.63 11.07
CA LYS A 33 -13.77 -7.85 9.81
C LYS A 33 -12.60 -8.15 8.87
N ARG A 34 -12.23 -9.43 8.81
CA ARG A 34 -11.10 -9.95 8.04
C ARG A 34 -11.27 -9.61 6.57
N TRP A 35 -12.48 -9.64 6.01
CA TRP A 35 -12.68 -9.44 4.57
C TRP A 35 -12.26 -8.06 4.05
N TRP A 36 -12.57 -6.97 4.78
CA TRP A 36 -12.19 -5.61 4.38
C TRP A 36 -10.70 -5.34 4.61
N LEU A 37 -10.16 -5.90 5.70
CA LEU A 37 -8.74 -5.78 6.03
C LEU A 37 -7.88 -6.82 5.30
N GLN A 38 -8.49 -7.77 4.60
CA GLN A 38 -7.80 -8.88 3.94
C GLN A 38 -6.85 -8.37 2.88
N LEU A 39 -7.27 -7.32 2.16
CA LEU A 39 -6.42 -6.68 1.15
C LEU A 39 -5.15 -6.12 1.79
N PHE A 40 -5.26 -5.49 2.97
CA PHE A 40 -4.09 -5.00 3.71
C PHE A 40 -3.24 -6.14 4.29
N ILE A 41 -3.88 -7.18 4.85
CA ILE A 41 -3.20 -8.34 5.43
C ILE A 41 -2.40 -9.10 4.36
N ASP A 42 -3.03 -9.41 3.22
CA ASP A 42 -2.41 -10.15 2.10
C ASP A 42 -1.25 -9.36 1.48
N ASN A 43 -1.36 -8.03 1.43
CA ASN A 43 -0.26 -7.15 1.01
C ASN A 43 0.89 -7.12 2.03
N GLY A 44 0.57 -7.17 3.33
CA GLY A 44 1.56 -7.19 4.42
C GLY A 44 2.31 -8.52 4.54
N VAL A 45 1.71 -9.65 4.17
CA VAL A 45 2.36 -10.97 4.17
C VAL A 45 3.41 -11.09 3.05
N ASN A 46 3.22 -10.38 1.94
CA ASN A 46 4.05 -10.53 0.74
C ASN A 46 4.45 -9.16 0.15
N PRO A 47 5.08 -8.28 0.95
CA PRO A 47 5.33 -6.88 0.56
C PRO A 47 6.24 -6.80 -0.67
N MET A 48 7.12 -7.80 -0.86
CA MET A 48 8.05 -7.85 -1.97
C MET A 48 7.34 -7.90 -3.34
N ILE A 49 6.20 -8.58 -3.43
CA ILE A 49 5.42 -8.64 -4.67
C ILE A 49 4.83 -7.27 -5.00
N GLY A 50 4.51 -6.44 -4.00
CA GLY A 50 4.07 -5.07 -4.23
C GLY A 50 5.16 -4.24 -4.92
N TYR A 51 6.38 -4.30 -4.40
CA TYR A 51 7.52 -3.58 -4.96
C TYR A 51 7.91 -4.09 -6.35
N VAL A 52 8.08 -5.41 -6.49
CA VAL A 52 8.49 -6.05 -7.75
C VAL A 52 7.38 -5.93 -8.79
N GLY A 53 6.12 -6.12 -8.39
CA GLY A 53 4.95 -6.03 -9.27
C GLY A 53 4.73 -4.63 -9.83
N PHE A 54 4.92 -3.58 -9.02
CA PHE A 54 4.88 -2.22 -9.55
C PHE A 54 5.98 -2.00 -10.60
N ALA A 55 7.24 -2.32 -10.26
CA ALA A 55 8.38 -2.01 -11.12
C ALA A 55 8.48 -2.90 -12.38
N ASN A 56 8.07 -4.16 -12.31
CA ASN A 56 8.27 -5.14 -13.39
C ASN A 56 6.99 -5.47 -14.17
N ILE A 57 5.80 -5.20 -13.60
CA ILE A 57 4.52 -5.50 -14.26
C ILE A 57 3.81 -4.20 -14.61
N LEU A 58 3.46 -3.40 -13.59
CA LEU A 58 2.64 -2.21 -13.80
C LEU A 58 3.36 -1.20 -14.70
N TRP A 59 4.57 -0.79 -14.32
CA TRP A 59 5.32 0.24 -15.03
C TRP A 59 5.60 -0.12 -16.51
N PRO A 60 6.15 -1.30 -16.84
CA PRO A 60 6.46 -1.64 -18.23
C PRO A 60 5.20 -1.74 -19.10
N ILE A 61 4.08 -2.25 -18.57
CA ILE A 61 2.81 -2.32 -19.32
C ILE A 61 2.29 -0.93 -19.66
N LEU A 62 2.37 0.02 -18.72
CA LEU A 62 1.93 1.40 -18.94
C LEU A 62 2.77 2.11 -20.01
N VAL A 63 4.09 1.91 -19.96
CA VAL A 63 5.04 2.51 -20.91
C VAL A 63 4.91 1.89 -22.30
N LEU A 64 4.82 0.56 -22.40
CA LEU A 64 4.70 -0.15 -23.68
C LEU A 64 3.41 0.20 -24.43
N ASN A 65 2.30 0.39 -23.71
CA ASN A 65 1.03 0.80 -24.31
C ASN A 65 0.91 2.32 -24.55
N LYS A 66 1.94 3.11 -24.19
CA LYS A 66 1.92 4.58 -24.23
C LYS A 66 0.74 5.20 -23.46
N TRP A 67 0.21 4.50 -22.46
CA TRP A 67 -0.89 5.01 -21.62
C TRP A 67 -0.41 5.98 -20.57
N GLU A 68 0.85 5.86 -20.16
CA GLU A 68 1.48 6.74 -19.18
C GLU A 68 1.32 8.24 -19.53
N PRO A 69 1.72 8.74 -20.71
CA PRO A 69 1.57 10.16 -21.05
C PRO A 69 0.10 10.59 -21.14
N VAL A 70 -0.80 9.74 -21.66
CA VAL A 70 -2.23 10.03 -21.80
C VAL A 70 -2.89 10.19 -20.43
N ILE A 71 -2.59 9.28 -19.50
CA ILE A 71 -3.14 9.33 -18.14
C ILE A 71 -2.56 10.55 -17.40
N ILE A 72 -1.28 10.87 -17.59
CA ILE A 72 -0.68 12.07 -16.99
C ILE A 72 -1.36 13.33 -17.51
N GLU A 73 -1.57 13.46 -18.80
CA GLU A 73 -2.20 14.65 -19.41
C GLU A 73 -3.64 14.85 -18.91
N MET A 74 -4.46 13.80 -18.90
CA MET A 74 -5.84 13.84 -18.40
C MET A 74 -5.93 14.12 -16.89
N THR A 75 -4.87 13.80 -16.15
CA THR A 75 -4.84 13.87 -14.68
C THR A 75 -4.22 15.16 -14.16
N SER A 76 -3.43 15.86 -14.97
CA SER A 76 -2.64 17.02 -14.52
C SER A 76 -3.46 18.28 -14.26
N THR A 77 -4.73 18.32 -14.68
CA THR A 77 -5.58 19.51 -14.60
C THR A 77 -6.16 19.74 -13.20
N ALA A 78 -6.38 18.69 -12.41
CA ALA A 78 -7.00 18.79 -11.09
C ALA A 78 -6.24 17.94 -10.04
N PRO A 79 -5.92 18.50 -8.85
CA PRO A 79 -5.22 17.76 -7.79
C PRO A 79 -5.92 16.46 -7.36
N PHE A 80 -7.26 16.47 -7.36
CA PHE A 80 -8.06 15.29 -7.04
C PHE A 80 -7.89 14.16 -8.06
N MET A 81 -7.77 14.52 -9.34
CA MET A 81 -7.49 13.55 -10.40
C MET A 81 -6.12 12.91 -10.17
N GLY A 82 -5.12 13.71 -9.78
CA GLY A 82 -3.79 13.24 -9.39
C GLY A 82 -3.81 12.19 -8.28
N PHE A 83 -4.61 12.45 -7.24
CA PHE A 83 -4.86 11.48 -6.18
C PHE A 83 -5.53 10.20 -6.71
N LEU A 84 -6.57 10.34 -7.53
CA LEU A 84 -7.30 9.20 -8.08
C LEU A 84 -6.41 8.29 -8.93
N ARG A 85 -5.48 8.87 -9.70
CA ARG A 85 -4.48 8.11 -10.46
C ARG A 85 -3.58 7.29 -9.54
N GLY A 86 -3.00 7.92 -8.51
CA GLY A 86 -2.13 7.24 -7.55
C GLY A 86 -2.87 6.14 -6.79
N PHE A 87 -4.12 6.41 -6.39
CA PHE A 87 -5.00 5.44 -5.77
C PHE A 87 -5.28 4.26 -6.71
N GLY A 88 -5.58 4.53 -7.99
CA GLY A 88 -5.81 3.51 -9.00
C GLY A 88 -4.60 2.60 -9.20
N TYR A 89 -3.41 3.16 -9.38
CA TYR A 89 -2.18 2.36 -9.54
C TYR A 89 -1.89 1.51 -8.30
N THR A 90 -2.03 2.09 -7.11
CA THR A 90 -1.80 1.37 -5.85
C THR A 90 -2.83 0.25 -5.67
N ALA A 91 -4.10 0.49 -6.02
CA ALA A 91 -5.15 -0.52 -5.95
C ALA A 91 -4.91 -1.68 -6.93
N ILE A 92 -4.47 -1.39 -8.16
CA ILE A 92 -4.13 -2.42 -9.15
C ILE A 92 -2.98 -3.29 -8.63
N VAL A 93 -1.90 -2.69 -8.13
CA VAL A 93 -0.79 -3.44 -7.55
C VAL A 93 -1.26 -4.25 -6.34
N ALA A 94 -2.07 -3.67 -5.46
CA ALA A 94 -2.57 -4.37 -4.29
C ALA A 94 -3.42 -5.59 -4.66
N LEU A 95 -4.23 -5.50 -5.73
CA LEU A 95 -4.98 -6.63 -6.27
C LEU A 95 -4.06 -7.70 -6.85
N ILE A 96 -3.02 -7.32 -7.59
CA ILE A 96 -2.01 -8.26 -8.09
C ILE A 96 -1.39 -9.00 -6.90
N VAL A 97 -0.96 -8.30 -5.85
CA VAL A 97 -0.39 -8.93 -4.65
C VAL A 97 -1.37 -9.90 -4.00
N VAL A 98 -2.64 -9.53 -3.82
CA VAL A 98 -3.67 -10.43 -3.28
C VAL A 98 -3.81 -11.69 -4.12
N VAL A 99 -3.85 -11.56 -5.44
CA VAL A 99 -3.95 -12.70 -6.35
C VAL A 99 -2.75 -13.64 -6.18
N PHE A 100 -1.52 -13.11 -6.24
CA PHE A 100 -0.31 -13.91 -6.07
C PHE A 100 -0.20 -14.54 -4.67
N THR A 101 -0.58 -13.82 -3.62
CA THR A 101 -0.62 -14.34 -2.24
C THR A 101 -1.65 -15.47 -2.10
N ARG A 102 -2.82 -15.36 -2.73
CA ARG A 102 -3.84 -16.45 -2.75
C ARG A 102 -3.37 -17.67 -3.52
N PHE A 103 -2.59 -17.49 -4.58
CA PHE A 103 -1.91 -18.57 -5.29
C PHE A 103 -0.71 -19.16 -4.53
N LYS A 104 -0.45 -18.71 -3.29
CA LYS A 104 0.70 -19.13 -2.46
C LYS A 104 2.06 -18.92 -3.14
N LEU A 105 2.14 -18.00 -4.08
CA LEU A 105 3.40 -17.60 -4.72
C LEU A 105 4.07 -16.59 -3.80
N PHE A 106 5.00 -17.07 -2.97
CA PHE A 106 5.80 -16.22 -2.11
C PHE A 106 7.16 -16.00 -2.76
N LEU A 107 7.45 -14.75 -3.12
CA LEU A 107 8.80 -14.38 -3.50
C LEU A 107 9.63 -14.35 -2.22
N ARG A 108 10.39 -15.42 -1.99
CA ARG A 108 11.43 -15.48 -0.96
C ARG A 108 12.75 -15.19 -1.65
N THR A 109 13.26 -13.98 -1.47
CA THR A 109 14.69 -13.70 -1.66
C THR A 109 15.37 -13.65 -0.31
#